data_AF-A0A562DID4-F1
#
_entry.id   AF-A0A562DID4-F1
#
_cell.length_a   1.000
_cell.length_b   1.000
_cell.length_c   1.000
_cell.angle_alpha   90.00
_cell.angle_beta   90.00
_cell.angle_gamma   90.00
#
_symmetry.space_group_name_H-M   'P 1'
#
loop_
_entity.id
_entity.type
_entity.pdbx_description
1 polymer ?
#
loop_
_entity_poly.entity_id
_entity_poly.type
_entity_poly.pdbx_seq_one_letter_code
_entity_poly.pdbx_strand_id
1 'polypeptide(L)'
;MPFRLGFRIAYRFAQSTPMVAMLDVADSEAHRLLSGPTAWTSPQVPLHRYRDRFGNTCTRLLAPAGLLVLRGEALVRDGSFRPAVAPAPEDLGPFLQPSRHCEVRPLLHHAQARFGDLPSDRVRVQAICAHVARSIEYVPETADCTRGALRALQDGQGLCRDFAHVAIALCRGVGVPARYCTGYPPPGTTPEPRFPAWIEAWFDGRWHAFDPRTGGACPARVPVARGRDAADVATSCTFGLCEPESVEVWALEEAAAAAAAGGLTLRMHPGYDHSYYFIASFSGRHRRGRPGAGVLRPAFTFPRPRLYARRAQMAVRPCRPRREEQP
;
A
#
# COMPACT_ATOMS: atom_id res chain seq x y z
N MET A 1 6.83 -19.82 0.19
CA MET A 1 5.39 -20.01 0.42
C MET A 1 4.67 -18.70 0.11
N PRO A 2 3.41 -18.75 -0.34
CA PRO A 2 2.61 -17.54 -0.51
C PRO A 2 2.33 -16.88 0.85
N PHE A 3 2.10 -15.57 0.84
CA PHE A 3 1.81 -14.79 2.03
C PHE A 3 0.80 -13.69 1.72
N ARG A 4 0.03 -13.30 2.73
CA ARG A 4 -0.99 -12.25 2.64
C ARG A 4 -0.45 -10.93 3.15
N LEU A 5 -0.48 -9.94 2.29
CA LEU A 5 -0.25 -8.55 2.64
C LEU A 5 -1.58 -7.88 2.93
N GLY A 6 -1.58 -6.93 3.86
CA GLY A 6 -2.75 -6.09 4.03
C GLY A 6 -2.50 -4.87 4.89
N PHE A 7 -3.48 -3.99 4.88
CA PHE A 7 -3.52 -2.82 5.72
C PHE A 7 -4.95 -2.54 6.19
N ARG A 8 -5.04 -1.88 7.33
CA ARG A 8 -6.25 -1.27 7.85
C ARG A 8 -5.87 0.09 8.41
N ILE A 9 -6.45 1.15 7.86
CA ILE A 9 -6.16 2.53 8.26
C ILE A 9 -7.48 3.21 8.57
N ALA A 10 -7.55 3.92 9.70
CA ALA A 10 -8.72 4.66 10.12
C ALA A 10 -8.36 6.13 10.36
N TYR A 11 -9.19 7.02 9.82
CA TYR A 11 -9.11 8.47 10.00
C TYR A 11 -10.47 9.02 10.39
N ARG A 12 -10.49 10.05 11.23
CA ARG A 12 -11.68 10.83 11.51
C ARG A 12 -11.55 12.22 10.89
N PHE A 13 -12.57 12.62 10.14
CA PHE A 13 -12.63 13.91 9.46
C PHE A 13 -13.79 14.75 10.00
N ALA A 14 -13.54 16.03 10.28
CA ALA A 14 -14.60 16.96 10.69
C ALA A 14 -15.56 17.31 9.54
N GLN A 15 -15.06 17.28 8.30
CA GLN A 15 -15.80 17.61 7.08
C GLN A 15 -15.35 16.74 5.92
N SER A 16 -16.08 16.78 4.81
CA SER A 16 -15.66 16.08 3.61
C SER A 16 -14.31 16.61 3.12
N THR A 17 -13.34 15.71 2.96
CA THR A 17 -11.93 16.07 2.77
C THR A 17 -11.34 15.28 1.60
N PRO A 18 -10.81 15.93 0.56
CA PRO A 18 -10.10 15.24 -0.50
C PRO A 18 -8.85 14.55 0.07
N MET A 19 -8.55 13.35 -0.39
CA MET A 19 -7.31 12.66 -0.03
C MET A 19 -6.77 11.82 -1.18
N VAL A 20 -5.45 11.63 -1.17
CA VAL A 20 -4.72 10.70 -2.04
C VAL A 20 -4.02 9.69 -1.15
N ALA A 21 -4.10 8.41 -1.51
CA ALA A 21 -3.42 7.33 -0.81
C ALA A 21 -2.61 6.47 -1.80
N MET A 22 -1.44 6.02 -1.36
CA MET A 22 -0.60 5.07 -2.08
C MET A 22 -0.49 3.81 -1.21
N LEU A 23 -1.30 2.81 -1.55
CA LEU A 23 -1.51 1.61 -0.73
C LEU A 23 -1.49 0.32 -1.56
N ASP A 24 -1.54 0.43 -2.88
CA ASP A 24 -1.50 -0.72 -3.79
C ASP A 24 -0.05 -1.20 -3.94
N VAL A 25 0.14 -2.51 -4.13
CA VAL A 25 1.45 -3.08 -4.49
C VAL A 25 1.93 -2.43 -5.80
N ALA A 26 3.22 -2.07 -5.84
CA ALA A 26 3.81 -1.44 -7.01
C ALA A 26 3.71 -2.34 -8.25
N ASP A 27 3.46 -1.75 -9.42
CA ASP A 27 3.26 -2.48 -10.68
C ASP A 27 4.44 -3.36 -11.07
N SER A 28 5.66 -2.96 -10.71
CA SER A 28 6.86 -3.79 -10.92
C SER A 28 6.74 -5.18 -10.29
N GLU A 29 5.92 -5.31 -9.25
CA GLU A 29 5.66 -6.55 -8.51
C GLU A 29 4.30 -7.17 -8.85
N ALA A 30 3.51 -6.60 -9.77
CA ALA A 30 2.17 -7.11 -10.11
C ALA A 30 2.19 -8.58 -10.57
N HIS A 31 3.27 -9.00 -11.23
CA HIS A 31 3.50 -10.38 -11.67
C HIS A 31 3.55 -11.41 -10.52
N ARG A 32 3.74 -10.95 -9.27
CA ARG A 32 3.80 -11.78 -8.06
C ARG A 32 2.45 -11.91 -7.37
N LEU A 33 1.48 -11.07 -7.71
CA LEU A 33 0.14 -11.10 -7.13
C LEU A 33 -0.60 -12.34 -7.65
N LEU A 34 -1.08 -13.15 -6.71
CA LEU A 34 -2.03 -14.23 -6.97
C LEU A 34 -3.47 -13.72 -6.91
N SER A 35 -3.73 -12.71 -6.08
CA SER A 35 -5.01 -11.99 -5.98
C SER A 35 -4.82 -10.61 -5.32
N GLY A 36 -5.81 -9.73 -5.47
CA GLY A 36 -5.74 -8.33 -5.01
C GLY A 36 -4.86 -7.45 -5.90
N PRO A 37 -4.61 -6.18 -5.52
CA PRO A 37 -5.08 -5.52 -4.31
C PRO A 37 -6.54 -5.04 -4.45
N THR A 38 -7.40 -5.51 -3.54
CA THR A 38 -8.79 -5.06 -3.46
C THR A 38 -8.91 -4.06 -2.32
N ALA A 39 -8.51 -2.82 -2.57
CA ALA A 39 -8.75 -1.73 -1.61
C ALA A 39 -10.24 -1.38 -1.58
N TRP A 40 -10.79 -1.19 -0.39
CA TRP A 40 -12.16 -0.76 -0.16
C TRP A 40 -12.26 0.17 1.04
N THR A 41 -13.36 0.91 1.12
CA THR A 41 -13.60 1.87 2.20
C THR A 41 -14.86 1.55 2.99
N SER A 42 -14.88 1.96 4.26
CA SER A 42 -16.12 2.06 5.05
C SER A 42 -16.19 3.45 5.69
N PRO A 43 -17.24 4.25 5.41
CA PRO A 43 -18.30 3.99 4.41
C PRO A 43 -17.74 3.87 2.99
N GLN A 44 -18.50 3.22 2.10
CA GLN A 44 -18.09 3.04 0.70
C GLN A 44 -18.09 4.38 -0.02
N VAL A 45 -16.95 4.74 -0.61
CA VAL A 45 -16.78 5.93 -1.45
C VAL A 45 -16.08 5.57 -2.76
N PRO A 46 -16.30 6.33 -3.84
CA PRO A 46 -15.60 6.11 -5.10
C PRO A 46 -14.08 6.23 -4.93
N LEU A 47 -13.35 5.25 -5.49
CA LEU A 47 -11.90 5.21 -5.54
C LEU A 47 -11.43 5.44 -6.97
N HIS A 48 -10.67 6.52 -7.20
CA HIS A 48 -10.14 6.88 -8.52
C HIS A 48 -8.63 6.64 -8.58
N ARG A 49 -8.22 5.60 -9.31
CA ARG A 49 -6.79 5.27 -9.47
C ARG A 49 -6.15 6.03 -10.63
N TYR A 50 -4.90 6.46 -10.46
CA TYR A 50 -4.08 7.09 -11.50
C TYR A 50 -2.59 6.79 -11.28
N ARG A 51 -1.74 7.18 -12.24
CA ARG A 51 -0.28 7.08 -12.15
C ARG A 51 0.34 8.45 -11.93
N ASP A 52 1.27 8.55 -10.99
CA ASP A 52 2.12 9.73 -10.87
C ASP A 52 3.30 9.68 -11.86
N ARG A 53 4.14 10.72 -11.82
CA ARG A 53 5.35 10.82 -12.66
C ARG A 53 6.45 9.79 -12.35
N PHE A 54 6.36 9.10 -11.20
CA PHE A 54 7.30 8.05 -10.81
C PHE A 54 6.75 6.65 -11.13
N GLY A 55 5.54 6.56 -11.70
CA GLY A 55 4.86 5.32 -12.02
C GLY A 55 4.11 4.68 -10.85
N ASN A 56 3.97 5.37 -9.72
CA ASN A 56 3.27 4.84 -8.55
C ASN A 56 1.76 4.76 -8.81
N THR A 57 1.11 3.74 -8.23
CA THR A 57 -0.35 3.64 -8.21
C THR A 57 -0.88 4.55 -7.12
N CYS A 58 -1.57 5.62 -7.49
CA CYS A 58 -2.19 6.57 -6.57
C CYS A 58 -3.70 6.39 -6.59
N THR A 59 -4.34 6.38 -5.42
CA THR A 59 -5.80 6.35 -5.28
C THR A 59 -6.30 7.67 -4.71
N ARG A 60 -7.09 8.41 -5.49
CA ARG A 60 -7.80 9.62 -5.06
C ARG A 60 -9.21 9.27 -4.63
N LEU A 61 -9.66 9.86 -3.52
CA LEU A 61 -11.01 9.73 -3.00
C LEU A 61 -11.42 11.00 -2.26
N LEU A 62 -12.72 11.14 -2.04
CA LEU A 62 -13.29 12.16 -1.17
C LEU A 62 -13.72 11.49 0.14
N ALA A 63 -12.97 11.73 1.22
CA ALA A 63 -13.33 11.22 2.53
C ALA A 63 -14.60 11.94 3.02
N PRO A 64 -15.62 11.24 3.52
CA PRO A 64 -16.77 11.87 4.13
C PRO A 64 -16.44 12.39 5.53
N ALA A 65 -17.27 13.30 6.06
CA ALA A 65 -17.20 13.66 7.47
C ALA A 65 -17.48 12.42 8.35
N GLY A 66 -16.81 12.34 9.50
CA GLY A 66 -16.85 11.19 10.39
C GLY A 66 -15.69 10.21 10.17
N LEU A 67 -15.91 8.95 10.55
CA LEU A 67 -14.90 7.90 10.47
C LEU A 67 -14.82 7.34 9.04
N LEU A 68 -13.62 7.36 8.47
CA LEU A 68 -13.27 6.64 7.25
C LEU A 68 -12.28 5.53 7.57
N VAL A 69 -12.61 4.31 7.14
CA VAL A 69 -11.73 3.16 7.17
C VAL A 69 -11.30 2.81 5.75
N LEU A 70 -10.00 2.69 5.54
CA LEU A 70 -9.36 2.12 4.36
C LEU A 70 -8.86 0.72 4.71
N ARG A 71 -9.20 -0.28 3.89
CA ARG A 71 -8.68 -1.63 4.04
C ARG A 71 -8.33 -2.23 2.68
N GLY A 72 -7.28 -3.02 2.65
CA GLY A 72 -6.86 -3.74 1.45
C GLY A 72 -6.07 -4.97 1.81
N GLU A 73 -6.23 -6.01 1.01
CA GLU A 73 -5.50 -7.26 1.12
C GLU A 73 -5.05 -7.74 -0.26
N ALA A 74 -3.90 -8.40 -0.30
CA ALA A 74 -3.34 -9.00 -1.50
C ALA A 74 -2.62 -10.31 -1.15
N LEU A 75 -2.74 -11.32 -2.02
CA LEU A 75 -2.01 -12.58 -1.89
C LEU A 75 -0.81 -12.57 -2.83
N VAL A 76 0.37 -12.80 -2.28
CA VAL A 76 1.65 -12.79 -3.04
C VAL A 76 2.20 -14.21 -3.14
N ARG A 77 2.72 -14.58 -4.30
CA ARG A 77 3.16 -15.95 -4.64
C ARG A 77 4.29 -16.47 -3.75
N ASP A 78 5.33 -15.69 -3.53
CA ASP A 78 6.50 -16.12 -2.78
C ASP A 78 7.26 -14.98 -2.11
N GLY A 79 7.83 -15.26 -0.94
CA GLY A 79 8.71 -14.33 -0.22
C GLY A 79 10.12 -14.20 -0.81
N SER A 80 10.43 -14.90 -1.91
CA SER A 80 11.74 -14.82 -2.55
C SER A 80 11.89 -13.45 -3.20
N PHE A 81 12.50 -12.53 -2.46
CA PHE A 81 12.63 -11.15 -2.89
C PHE A 81 13.99 -10.99 -3.57
N ARG A 82 13.97 -11.11 -4.89
CA ARG A 82 14.99 -10.46 -5.70
C ARG A 82 14.35 -9.16 -6.17
N PRO A 83 14.84 -7.98 -5.74
CA PRO A 83 14.36 -6.74 -6.32
C PRO A 83 14.54 -6.90 -7.83
N ALA A 84 13.43 -6.83 -8.57
CA ALA A 84 13.50 -6.84 -10.02
C ALA A 84 14.49 -5.75 -10.42
N VAL A 85 15.42 -6.07 -11.33
CA VAL A 85 16.29 -5.06 -11.90
C VAL A 85 15.38 -4.13 -12.68
N ALA A 86 14.93 -3.07 -12.03
CA ALA A 86 14.20 -2.02 -12.71
C ALA A 86 15.15 -1.47 -13.80
N PRO A 87 14.67 -1.29 -15.04
CA PRO A 87 15.48 -0.67 -16.07
C PRO A 87 15.99 0.69 -15.59
N ALA A 88 17.13 1.11 -16.13
CA ALA A 88 17.64 2.44 -15.85
C ALA A 88 16.55 3.48 -16.12
N PRO A 89 16.25 4.38 -15.16
CA PRO A 89 15.40 5.51 -15.46
C PRO A 89 15.98 6.25 -16.66
N GLU A 90 15.12 6.74 -17.55
CA GLU A 90 15.56 7.60 -18.66
C GLU A 90 16.33 8.83 -18.15
N ASP A 91 16.02 9.28 -16.91
CA ASP A 91 16.72 10.37 -16.23
C ASP A 91 16.94 10.06 -14.73
N LEU A 92 18.21 10.11 -14.30
CA LEU A 92 18.63 9.97 -12.90
C LEU A 92 18.75 11.32 -12.18
N GLY A 93 18.76 12.44 -12.91
CA GLY A 93 18.90 13.80 -12.40
C GLY A 93 17.97 14.13 -11.23
N PRO A 94 16.66 13.80 -11.28
CA PRO A 94 15.74 14.04 -10.17
C PRO A 94 16.14 13.37 -8.86
N PHE A 95 16.87 12.25 -8.92
CA PHE A 95 17.32 11.49 -7.74
C PHE A 95 18.70 11.93 -7.24
N LEU A 96 19.35 12.89 -7.90
CA LEU A 96 20.53 13.62 -7.42
C LEU A 96 20.16 14.96 -6.76
N GLN A 97 19.02 15.53 -7.14
CA GLN A 97 18.59 16.84 -6.65
C GLN A 97 18.10 16.80 -5.18
N PRO A 98 18.23 17.92 -4.45
CA PRO A 98 17.54 18.09 -3.17
C PRO A 98 16.03 17.93 -3.32
N SER A 99 15.36 17.51 -2.25
CA SER A 99 13.90 17.42 -2.17
C SER A 99 13.42 17.91 -0.80
N ARG A 100 12.10 18.01 -0.59
CA ARG A 100 11.47 18.65 0.58
C ARG A 100 12.05 18.18 1.92
N HIS A 101 12.31 16.88 2.05
CA HIS A 101 12.82 16.28 3.29
C HIS A 101 14.27 15.80 3.18
N CYS A 102 14.93 16.03 2.04
CA CYS A 102 16.32 15.60 1.80
C CYS A 102 17.18 16.81 1.45
N GLU A 103 17.56 17.57 2.48
CA GLU A 103 18.37 18.77 2.36
C GLU A 103 19.85 18.43 2.06
N VAL A 104 20.18 18.28 0.78
CA VAL A 104 21.54 17.90 0.34
C VAL A 104 22.57 19.00 0.61
N ARG A 105 22.23 20.27 0.31
CA ARG A 105 23.20 21.39 0.38
C ARG A 105 23.76 21.61 1.79
N PRO A 106 22.95 21.66 2.86
CA PRO A 106 23.47 21.77 4.22
C PRO A 106 24.32 20.56 4.65
N LEU A 107 24.01 19.37 4.14
CA LEU A 107 24.71 18.13 4.48
C LEU A 107 25.92 17.82 3.57
N LEU A 108 26.15 18.64 2.53
CA LEU A 108 27.13 18.36 1.47
C LEU A 108 28.56 18.19 2.01
N HIS A 109 29.01 19.13 2.85
CA HIS A 109 30.37 19.07 3.42
C HIS A 109 30.53 17.83 4.33
N HIS A 110 29.52 17.53 5.14
CA HIS A 110 29.53 16.33 6.00
C HIS A 110 29.57 15.04 5.17
N ALA A 111 28.81 14.98 4.08
CA ALA A 111 28.80 13.84 3.17
C ALA A 111 30.16 13.65 2.48
N GLN A 112 30.69 14.72 1.89
CA GLN A 112 31.97 14.70 1.18
C GLN A 112 33.14 14.34 2.09
N ALA A 113 33.26 15.00 3.25
CA ALA A 113 34.38 14.78 4.18
C ALA A 113 34.43 13.35 4.76
N ARG A 114 33.28 12.66 4.87
CA ARG A 114 33.23 11.30 5.44
C ARG A 114 33.21 10.20 4.41
N PHE A 115 32.62 10.44 3.24
CA PHE A 115 32.30 9.38 2.28
C PHE A 115 32.80 9.65 0.85
N GLY A 116 33.26 10.88 0.54
CA GLY A 116 33.68 11.26 -0.81
C GLY A 116 34.80 10.37 -1.37
N ASP A 117 35.84 10.13 -0.57
CA ASP A 117 37.05 9.41 -0.99
C ASP A 117 36.92 7.87 -0.92
N LEU A 118 35.75 7.34 -0.56
CA LEU A 118 35.53 5.90 -0.54
C LEU A 118 35.57 5.31 -1.96
N PRO A 119 36.10 4.09 -2.13
CA PRO A 119 36.57 3.57 -3.43
C PRO A 119 35.46 3.21 -4.43
N SER A 120 34.20 3.12 -4.00
CA SER A 120 33.08 2.83 -4.90
C SER A 120 31.75 3.30 -4.31
N ASP A 121 30.75 3.51 -5.16
CA ASP A 121 29.40 3.90 -4.74
C ASP A 121 28.76 2.86 -3.81
N ARG A 122 29.00 1.57 -4.06
CA ARG A 122 28.59 0.50 -3.15
C ARG A 122 29.13 0.71 -1.74
N VAL A 123 30.43 1.00 -1.62
CA VAL A 123 31.10 1.22 -0.32
C VAL A 123 30.60 2.52 0.32
N ARG A 124 30.39 3.58 -0.47
CA ARG A 124 29.80 4.85 -0.02
C ARG A 124 28.43 4.64 0.60
N VAL A 125 27.51 4.02 -0.13
CA VAL A 125 26.12 3.80 0.33
C VAL A 125 26.09 2.91 1.57
N GLN A 126 26.89 1.84 1.60
CA GLN A 126 26.98 0.97 2.78
C GLN A 126 27.52 1.72 4.01
N ALA A 127 28.57 2.54 3.84
CA ALA A 127 29.13 3.36 4.92
C ALA A 127 28.15 4.43 5.41
N ILE A 128 27.41 5.06 4.49
CA ILE A 128 26.36 6.05 4.78
C ILE A 128 25.26 5.39 5.61
N CYS A 129 24.69 4.27 5.16
CA CYS A 129 23.64 3.56 5.89
C CYS A 129 24.13 3.14 7.28
N ALA A 130 25.34 2.61 7.40
CA ALA A 130 25.92 2.24 8.68
C ALA A 130 26.16 3.45 9.61
N HIS A 131 26.54 4.61 9.05
CA HIS A 131 26.66 5.85 9.81
C HIS A 131 25.30 6.32 10.33
N VAL A 132 24.27 6.37 9.48
CA VAL A 132 22.92 6.78 9.88
C VAL A 132 22.37 5.87 10.97
N ALA A 133 22.52 4.56 10.83
CA ALA A 133 22.10 3.58 11.84
C ALA A 133 22.71 3.81 13.24
N ARG A 134 23.93 4.37 13.30
CA ARG A 134 24.62 4.68 14.56
C ARG A 134 24.37 6.10 15.06
N SER A 135 23.95 7.01 14.17
CA SER A 135 23.79 8.42 14.49
C SER A 135 22.37 8.82 14.85
N ILE A 136 21.39 7.94 14.61
CA ILE A 136 19.98 8.19 14.90
C ILE A 136 19.45 7.04 15.73
N GLU A 137 18.80 7.34 16.84
CA GLU A 137 18.03 6.40 17.63
C GLU A 137 16.60 6.29 17.09
N TYR A 138 16.05 5.07 17.04
CA TYR A 138 14.68 4.87 16.60
C TYR A 138 13.71 5.13 17.77
N VAL A 139 13.02 6.27 17.73
CA VAL A 139 12.12 6.72 18.81
C VAL A 139 10.70 6.96 18.25
N PRO A 140 9.81 5.96 18.27
CA PRO A 140 8.43 6.02 17.77
C PRO A 140 7.62 7.26 18.18
N GLU A 141 7.84 7.75 19.38
CA GLU A 141 7.11 8.82 20.06
C GLU A 141 7.45 10.20 19.49
N THR A 142 8.56 10.32 18.75
CA THR A 142 9.06 11.59 18.20
C THR A 142 8.54 11.87 16.79
N ALA A 143 7.44 11.25 16.38
CA ALA A 143 6.89 11.36 15.03
C ALA A 143 6.57 12.82 14.66
N ASP A 144 7.31 13.36 13.67
CA ASP A 144 7.09 14.72 13.15
C ASP A 144 7.12 14.65 11.62
N CYS A 145 5.99 14.86 10.94
CA CYS A 145 5.92 14.80 9.48
C CYS A 145 6.67 15.94 8.76
N THR A 146 7.07 16.98 9.49
CA THR A 146 7.83 18.12 8.96
C THR A 146 9.34 17.95 9.10
N ARG A 147 9.80 16.96 9.89
CA ARG A 147 11.23 16.67 10.08
C ARG A 147 11.87 16.29 8.74
N GLY A 148 12.92 17.03 8.37
CA GLY A 148 13.81 16.72 7.25
C GLY A 148 15.09 16.02 7.70
N ALA A 149 15.95 15.67 6.73
CA ALA A 149 17.21 14.97 6.94
C ALA A 149 18.15 15.74 7.87
N LEU A 150 18.32 17.04 7.66
CA LEU A 150 19.24 17.84 8.48
C LEU A 150 18.84 17.79 9.96
N ARG A 151 17.57 18.06 10.24
CA ARG A 151 17.04 18.06 11.61
C ARG A 151 17.10 16.66 12.24
N ALA A 152 16.75 15.60 11.51
CA ALA A 152 16.86 14.23 12.01
C ALA A 152 18.28 13.85 12.42
N LEU A 153 19.29 14.26 11.64
CA LEU A 153 20.69 14.01 11.97
C LEU A 153 21.18 14.83 13.16
N GLN A 154 20.67 16.06 13.34
CA GLN A 154 20.99 16.92 14.48
C GLN A 154 20.32 16.46 15.78
N ASP A 155 19.04 16.09 15.71
CA ASP A 155 18.26 15.62 16.84
C ASP A 155 18.79 14.25 17.34
N GLY A 156 19.40 13.46 16.45
CA GLY A 156 19.91 12.12 16.78
C GLY A 156 18.81 11.10 17.07
N GLN A 157 17.55 11.41 16.73
CA GLN A 157 16.39 10.55 16.95
C GLN A 157 15.39 10.67 15.80
N GLY A 158 14.65 9.60 15.51
CA GLY A 158 13.58 9.64 14.52
C GLY A 158 12.95 8.30 14.17
N LEU A 159 12.18 8.30 13.09
CA LEU A 159 11.49 7.12 12.54
C LEU A 159 12.19 6.57 11.29
N CYS A 160 11.78 5.40 10.81
CA CYS A 160 12.33 4.78 9.59
C CYS A 160 12.36 5.73 8.37
N ARG A 161 11.37 6.62 8.25
CA ARG A 161 11.33 7.68 7.23
C ARG A 161 12.52 8.65 7.37
N ASP A 162 12.81 9.09 8.59
CA ASP A 162 13.84 10.08 8.88
C ASP A 162 15.23 9.49 8.61
N PHE A 163 15.46 8.22 8.97
CA PHE A 163 16.67 7.47 8.59
C PHE A 163 16.85 7.41 7.07
N ALA A 164 15.77 7.11 6.33
CA ALA A 164 15.80 7.07 4.88
C ALA A 164 16.13 8.45 4.27
N HIS A 165 15.54 9.52 4.80
CA HIS A 165 15.80 10.89 4.34
C HIS A 165 17.26 11.31 4.55
N VAL A 166 17.84 11.02 5.72
CA VAL A 166 19.26 11.30 5.98
C VAL A 166 20.15 10.54 5.02
N ALA A 167 19.93 9.24 4.88
CA ALA A 167 20.76 8.42 3.99
C ALA A 167 20.67 8.87 2.53
N ILE A 168 19.47 9.23 2.03
CA ILE A 168 19.27 9.79 0.69
C ILE A 168 20.03 11.11 0.54
N ALA A 169 19.90 12.03 1.49
CA ALA A 169 20.56 13.33 1.41
C ALA A 169 22.09 13.19 1.37
N LEU A 170 22.65 12.27 2.16
CA LEU A 170 24.08 11.96 2.16
C LEU A 170 24.54 11.26 0.87
N CYS A 171 23.76 10.30 0.34
CA CYS A 171 24.06 9.64 -0.94
C CYS A 171 24.14 10.67 -2.08
N ARG A 172 23.13 11.55 -2.16
CA ARG A 172 23.11 12.64 -3.15
C ARG A 172 24.27 13.62 -2.95
N GLY A 173 24.68 13.86 -1.71
CA GLY A 173 25.83 14.68 -1.36
C GLY A 173 27.16 14.15 -1.92
N VAL A 174 27.30 12.84 -2.11
CA VAL A 174 28.47 12.21 -2.75
C VAL A 174 28.23 11.82 -4.22
N GLY A 175 27.18 12.36 -4.84
CA GLY A 175 26.89 12.15 -6.26
C GLY A 175 26.26 10.79 -6.59
N VAL A 176 25.77 10.04 -5.61
CA VAL A 176 25.05 8.78 -5.82
C VAL A 176 23.55 9.06 -5.91
N PRO A 177 22.87 8.76 -7.05
CA PRO A 177 21.43 8.93 -7.15
C PRO A 177 20.72 8.00 -6.15
N ALA A 178 19.82 8.55 -5.35
CA ALA A 178 19.10 7.81 -4.32
C ALA A 178 17.63 8.20 -4.27
N ARG A 179 16.76 7.22 -4.07
CA ARG A 179 15.31 7.39 -4.00
C ARG A 179 14.73 6.77 -2.74
N TYR A 180 13.62 7.34 -2.30
CA TYR A 180 12.85 6.86 -1.17
C TYR A 180 11.87 5.79 -1.62
N CYS A 181 11.76 4.73 -0.83
CA CYS A 181 10.84 3.63 -1.06
C CYS A 181 10.01 3.37 0.20
N THR A 182 8.73 3.04 -0.01
CA THR A 182 7.84 2.54 1.04
C THR A 182 7.03 1.37 0.53
N GLY A 183 6.57 0.52 1.44
CA GLY A 183 5.88 -0.70 1.09
C GLY A 183 5.57 -1.57 2.28
N TYR A 184 5.11 -2.79 2.01
CA TYR A 184 4.71 -3.73 3.03
C TYR A 184 5.91 -4.31 3.79
N PRO A 185 5.73 -4.67 5.07
CA PRO A 185 6.76 -5.34 5.87
C PRO A 185 7.11 -6.73 5.31
N PRO A 186 8.24 -7.32 5.74
CA PRO A 186 8.63 -8.67 5.32
C PRO A 186 7.59 -9.72 5.76
N PRO A 187 7.48 -10.87 5.06
CA PRO A 187 6.62 -11.98 5.47
C PRO A 187 6.87 -12.42 6.92
N GLY A 188 5.81 -12.82 7.62
CA GLY A 188 5.85 -13.18 9.04
C GLY A 188 5.69 -11.98 9.99
N THR A 189 5.45 -10.78 9.46
CA THR A 189 5.27 -9.58 10.29
C THR A 189 3.82 -9.43 10.72
N THR A 190 3.61 -9.41 12.05
CA THR A 190 2.34 -9.03 12.68
C THR A 190 2.01 -7.57 12.42
N PRO A 191 0.75 -7.11 12.61
CA PRO A 191 0.38 -5.73 12.33
C PRO A 191 1.32 -4.70 12.96
N GLU A 192 1.92 -3.88 12.10
CA GLU A 192 2.79 -2.76 12.43
C GLU A 192 2.02 -1.44 12.32
N PRO A 193 2.34 -0.42 13.14
CA PRO A 193 1.60 0.85 13.17
C PRO A 193 1.91 1.79 11.99
N ARG A 194 2.67 1.34 10.99
CA ARG A 194 3.10 2.15 9.84
C ARG A 194 3.72 1.29 8.74
N PHE A 195 3.71 1.81 7.51
CA PHE A 195 4.50 1.24 6.43
C PHE A 195 5.99 1.47 6.67
N PRO A 196 6.85 0.44 6.55
CA PRO A 196 8.27 0.64 6.58
C PRO A 196 8.77 1.50 5.41
N ALA A 197 9.89 2.17 5.65
CA ALA A 197 10.62 2.96 4.68
C ALA A 197 12.03 2.40 4.49
N TRP A 198 12.58 2.58 3.29
CA TRP A 198 13.96 2.25 2.96
C TRP A 198 14.43 3.12 1.80
N ILE A 199 15.68 2.93 1.37
CA ILE A 199 16.25 3.66 0.23
C ILE A 199 16.62 2.69 -0.87
N GLU A 200 16.55 3.15 -2.10
CA GLU A 200 17.24 2.53 -3.22
C GLU A 200 18.29 3.49 -3.76
N ALA A 201 19.51 3.01 -3.97
CA ALA A 201 20.62 3.78 -4.54
C ALA A 201 21.00 3.20 -5.91
N TRP A 202 21.35 4.07 -6.86
CA TRP A 202 21.71 3.67 -8.22
C TRP A 202 23.23 3.57 -8.37
N PHE A 203 23.73 2.36 -8.65
CA PHE A 203 25.11 2.10 -9.04
C PHE A 203 25.19 0.75 -9.77
N ASP A 204 26.28 0.49 -10.48
CA ASP A 204 26.46 -0.72 -11.29
C ASP A 204 25.28 -0.99 -12.27
N GLY A 205 24.67 0.07 -12.79
CA GLY A 205 23.57 -0.02 -13.76
C GLY A 205 22.22 -0.50 -13.21
N ARG A 206 22.00 -0.48 -11.89
CA ARG A 206 20.73 -0.86 -11.27
C ARG A 206 20.45 -0.18 -9.93
N TRP A 207 19.20 -0.25 -9.50
CA TRP A 207 18.79 0.13 -8.16
C TRP A 207 19.12 -0.96 -7.13
N HIS A 208 19.76 -0.55 -6.04
CA HIS A 208 20.12 -1.39 -4.90
C HIS A 208 19.43 -0.93 -3.63
N ALA A 209 18.68 -1.82 -2.98
CA ALA A 209 17.91 -1.50 -1.77
C ALA A 209 18.75 -1.62 -0.49
N PHE A 210 18.70 -0.58 0.36
CA PHE A 210 19.33 -0.54 1.68
C PHE A 210 18.32 -0.10 2.73
N ASP A 211 18.43 -0.63 3.94
CA ASP A 211 17.69 -0.18 5.11
C ASP A 211 18.65 0.61 6.03
N PRO A 212 18.60 1.95 6.02
CA PRO A 212 19.49 2.76 6.84
C PRO A 212 19.23 2.62 8.34
N ARG A 213 18.08 2.07 8.76
CA ARG A 213 17.80 1.77 10.17
C ARG A 213 18.65 0.61 10.68
N THR A 214 18.86 -0.41 9.84
CA THR A 214 19.72 -1.57 10.19
C THR A 214 21.16 -1.37 9.74
N GLY A 215 21.42 -0.35 8.90
CA GLY A 215 22.75 -0.02 8.41
C GLY A 215 23.25 -0.93 7.29
N GLY A 216 22.37 -1.66 6.61
CA GLY A 216 22.77 -2.67 5.63
C GLY A 216 21.77 -2.89 4.51
N ALA A 217 21.89 -4.03 3.84
CA ALA A 217 20.98 -4.43 2.78
C ALA A 217 19.53 -4.47 3.29
N CYS A 218 18.60 -3.96 2.48
CA CYS A 218 17.20 -3.99 2.85
C CYS A 218 16.69 -5.44 2.83
N PRO A 219 15.99 -5.91 3.88
CA PRO A 219 15.28 -7.18 3.82
C PRO A 219 14.26 -7.20 2.67
N ALA A 220 13.85 -8.40 2.29
CA ALA A 220 12.75 -8.64 1.37
C ALA A 220 11.49 -7.83 1.75
N ARG A 221 11.10 -6.83 0.94
CA ARG A 221 9.91 -5.99 1.19
C ARG A 221 9.15 -5.72 -0.08
N VAL A 222 7.82 -5.79 -0.04
CA VAL A 222 7.00 -5.55 -1.24
C VAL A 222 6.77 -4.04 -1.41
N PRO A 223 7.37 -3.38 -2.42
CA PRO A 223 7.19 -1.95 -2.67
C PRO A 223 5.74 -1.59 -2.96
N VAL A 224 5.34 -0.44 -2.45
CA VAL A 224 4.08 0.25 -2.76
C VAL A 224 4.38 1.46 -3.65
N ALA A 225 5.34 2.30 -3.23
CA ALA A 225 5.67 3.52 -3.95
C ALA A 225 7.15 3.91 -3.82
N ARG A 226 7.65 4.61 -4.85
CA ARG A 226 9.02 5.12 -4.96
C ARG A 226 9.03 6.58 -5.45
N GLY A 227 9.87 7.42 -4.86
CA GLY A 227 9.93 8.85 -5.18
C GLY A 227 11.21 9.50 -4.67
N ARG A 228 11.34 10.83 -4.77
CA ARG A 228 12.56 11.50 -4.29
C ARG A 228 12.62 11.52 -2.76
N ASP A 229 11.49 11.69 -2.10
CA ASP A 229 11.33 11.59 -0.65
C ASP A 229 9.86 11.26 -0.28
N ALA A 230 9.51 11.36 0.99
CA ALA A 230 8.18 11.04 1.49
C ALA A 230 7.08 11.99 1.00
N ALA A 231 7.42 13.19 0.51
CA ALA A 231 6.43 14.11 -0.06
C ALA A 231 5.91 13.62 -1.42
N ASP A 232 6.72 12.85 -2.16
CA ASP A 232 6.31 12.24 -3.42
C ASP A 232 5.52 10.93 -3.20
N VAL A 233 5.67 10.25 -2.05
CA VAL A 233 5.12 8.89 -1.81
C VAL A 233 4.43 8.69 -0.46
N ALA A 234 3.73 9.72 0.01
CA ALA A 234 2.97 9.61 1.25
C ALA A 234 1.95 8.47 1.15
N THR A 235 1.95 7.56 2.13
CA THR A 235 0.95 6.49 2.27
C THR A 235 -0.47 7.04 2.19
N SER A 236 -0.70 8.19 2.82
CA SER A 236 -1.90 8.99 2.71
C SER A 236 -1.55 10.47 2.82
N CYS A 237 -2.23 11.29 2.03
CA CYS A 237 -2.13 12.74 2.01
C CYS A 237 -3.55 13.30 1.98
N THR A 238 -3.90 14.08 3.01
CA THR A 238 -5.22 14.72 3.14
C THR A 238 -5.10 16.20 2.81
N PHE A 239 -6.08 16.73 2.07
CA PHE A 239 -6.19 18.15 1.75
C PHE A 239 -7.17 18.80 2.72
N GLY A 240 -6.80 18.75 3.99
CA GLY A 240 -7.61 19.13 5.15
C GLY A 240 -7.11 18.43 6.40
N LEU A 241 -7.56 18.91 7.57
CA LEU A 241 -7.22 18.31 8.85
C LEU A 241 -7.95 16.98 9.04
N CYS A 242 -7.27 16.02 9.64
CA CYS A 242 -7.84 14.75 10.06
C CYS A 242 -7.18 14.27 11.36
N GLU A 243 -7.92 13.48 12.13
CA GLU A 243 -7.39 12.78 13.29
C GLU A 243 -7.08 11.33 12.87
N PRO A 244 -5.82 10.87 12.97
CA PRO A 244 -5.50 9.47 12.76
C PRO A 244 -6.04 8.63 13.93
N GLU A 245 -6.80 7.58 13.63
CA GLU A 245 -7.41 6.70 14.64
C GLU A 245 -6.61 5.40 14.79
N SER A 246 -6.28 4.76 13.67
CA SER A 246 -5.42 3.58 13.67
C SER A 246 -4.72 3.37 12.34
N VAL A 247 -3.57 2.72 12.39
CA VAL A 247 -2.82 2.24 11.23
C VAL A 247 -2.34 0.84 11.59
N GLU A 248 -2.66 -0.12 10.75
CA GLU A 248 -2.24 -1.50 10.87
C GLU A 248 -1.76 -1.95 9.50
N VAL A 249 -0.56 -2.50 9.41
CA VAL A 249 0.02 -3.02 8.17
C VAL A 249 0.67 -4.36 8.48
N TRP A 250 0.36 -5.39 7.72
CA TRP A 250 0.83 -6.75 8.01
C TRP A 250 1.29 -7.49 6.76
N ALA A 251 2.07 -8.54 7.01
CA ALA A 251 2.51 -9.51 6.03
C ALA A 251 2.50 -10.89 6.68
N LEU A 252 1.34 -11.56 6.64
CA LEU A 252 1.13 -12.83 7.32
C LEU A 252 1.46 -13.99 6.39
N GLU A 253 2.32 -14.90 6.82
CA GLU A 253 2.52 -16.15 6.09
C GLU A 253 1.19 -16.91 6.06
N GLU A 254 0.82 -17.38 4.88
CA GLU A 254 -0.28 -18.32 4.81
C GLU A 254 0.32 -19.66 5.26
N ALA A 255 -0.12 -20.13 6.44
CA ALA A 255 0.13 -21.52 6.82
C ALA A 255 -0.22 -22.36 5.59
N ALA A 256 0.63 -23.32 5.23
CA ALA A 256 0.32 -24.26 4.18
C ALA A 256 -0.96 -25.00 4.60
N ALA A 257 -2.12 -24.42 4.28
CA ALA A 257 -3.36 -25.15 4.16
C ALA A 257 -2.99 -26.18 3.11
N ALA A 258 -2.71 -27.38 3.61
CA ALA A 258 -2.43 -28.51 2.77
C ALA A 258 -3.44 -28.42 1.62
N ALA A 259 -2.94 -28.43 0.40
CA ALA A 259 -3.72 -28.91 -0.72
C ALA A 259 -4.02 -30.40 -0.45
N ALA A 260 -4.71 -30.68 0.65
CA ALA A 260 -5.41 -31.90 0.89
C ALA A 260 -6.69 -31.73 0.07
N ALA A 261 -6.74 -32.50 -1.00
CA ALA A 261 -7.98 -32.90 -1.63
C ALA A 261 -9.06 -33.16 -0.57
N GLY A 262 -9.92 -32.16 -0.35
CA GLY A 262 -11.02 -32.20 0.58
C GLY A 262 -12.08 -31.31 0.00
N GLY A 263 -13.12 -31.93 -0.55
CA GLY A 263 -14.21 -31.22 -1.22
C GLY A 263 -14.77 -30.11 -0.33
N LEU A 264 -15.08 -28.98 -0.96
CA LEU A 264 -15.86 -27.91 -0.34
C LEU A 264 -17.23 -28.49 0.05
N THR A 265 -17.43 -28.79 1.33
CA THR A 265 -18.77 -29.13 1.85
C THR A 265 -19.46 -27.84 2.25
N LEU A 266 -20.38 -27.37 1.40
CA LEU A 266 -21.33 -26.31 1.74
C LEU A 266 -22.26 -26.83 2.84
N ARG A 267 -22.14 -26.30 4.07
CA ARG A 267 -23.15 -26.52 5.12
C ARG A 267 -24.23 -25.45 4.97
N MET A 268 -25.38 -25.85 4.42
CA MET A 268 -26.57 -25.01 4.40
C MET A 268 -27.18 -24.93 5.80
N HIS A 269 -27.46 -23.72 6.28
CA HIS A 269 -28.20 -23.51 7.52
C HIS A 269 -29.72 -23.59 7.20
N PRO A 270 -30.52 -24.37 7.94
CA PRO A 270 -31.97 -24.39 7.72
C PRO A 270 -32.56 -23.01 8.02
N GLY A 271 -33.33 -22.43 7.09
CA GLY A 271 -34.12 -21.22 7.30
C GLY A 271 -33.73 -19.96 6.52
N TYR A 272 -32.69 -19.99 5.68
CA TYR A 272 -32.30 -18.84 4.83
C TYR A 272 -32.68 -19.06 3.36
N ASP A 273 -33.52 -18.18 2.82
CA ASP A 273 -33.84 -18.07 1.38
C ASP A 273 -32.69 -17.35 0.66
N HIS A 274 -31.95 -18.08 -0.18
CA HIS A 274 -30.77 -17.59 -0.90
C HIS A 274 -31.07 -17.13 -2.34
N SER A 275 -32.20 -16.46 -2.56
CA SER A 275 -32.54 -15.89 -3.87
C SER A 275 -31.67 -14.69 -4.29
N TYR A 276 -30.77 -14.21 -3.43
CA TYR A 276 -29.74 -13.23 -3.80
C TYR A 276 -28.40 -13.66 -3.21
N TYR A 277 -27.48 -14.09 -4.09
CA TYR A 277 -26.00 -14.14 -3.99
C TYR A 277 -25.49 -15.39 -4.72
N PHE A 278 -25.19 -15.23 -6.01
CA PHE A 278 -24.35 -16.17 -6.75
C PHE A 278 -23.09 -15.41 -7.20
N ILE A 279 -22.00 -15.54 -6.44
CA ILE A 279 -20.65 -15.31 -6.94
C ILE A 279 -19.95 -16.66 -6.81
N ALA A 280 -19.81 -17.37 -7.94
CA ALA A 280 -18.97 -18.56 -8.04
C ALA A 280 -17.70 -18.19 -8.80
N SER A 281 -16.57 -18.18 -8.09
CA SER A 281 -15.24 -18.12 -8.67
C SER A 281 -14.91 -19.46 -9.33
N PHE A 282 -14.48 -19.41 -10.59
CA PHE A 282 -14.14 -20.57 -11.42
C PHE A 282 -12.68 -20.98 -11.20
N SER A 283 -12.43 -22.24 -10.85
CA SER A 283 -11.08 -22.83 -10.94
C SER A 283 -11.15 -24.35 -11.07
N GLY A 284 -10.73 -24.90 -12.23
CA GLY A 284 -10.50 -26.34 -12.36
C GLY A 284 -10.47 -26.94 -13.78
N ARG A 285 -9.34 -26.73 -14.48
CA ARG A 285 -8.70 -27.60 -15.50
C ARG A 285 -9.55 -28.61 -16.30
N HIS A 286 -9.69 -28.35 -17.61
CA HIS A 286 -9.92 -29.38 -18.62
C HIS A 286 -8.68 -30.31 -18.75
N ARG A 287 -8.82 -31.57 -18.35
CA ARG A 287 -8.01 -32.69 -18.88
C ARG A 287 -8.66 -33.21 -20.16
N ARG A 288 -7.83 -33.51 -21.16
CA ARG A 288 -8.16 -34.01 -22.50
C ARG A 288 -8.96 -35.32 -22.48
N GLY A 289 -9.94 -35.43 -23.37
CA GLY A 289 -10.60 -36.66 -23.81
C GLY A 289 -11.20 -36.46 -25.22
N ARG A 290 -10.93 -37.41 -26.12
CA ARG A 290 -11.23 -37.41 -27.57
C ARG A 290 -12.74 -37.50 -27.92
N PRO A 291 -13.13 -37.26 -29.20
CA PRO A 291 -14.51 -37.01 -29.61
C PRO A 291 -15.30 -38.31 -29.88
N GLY A 292 -16.59 -38.32 -29.52
CA GLY A 292 -17.53 -39.33 -29.96
C GLY A 292 -18.72 -39.53 -29.01
N ALA A 293 -19.93 -39.45 -29.58
CA ALA A 293 -21.22 -39.89 -29.06
C ALA A 293 -22.02 -38.96 -28.12
N GLY A 294 -23.19 -38.52 -28.63
CA GLY A 294 -24.43 -38.36 -27.84
C GLY A 294 -24.79 -36.95 -27.37
N VAL A 295 -25.48 -36.18 -28.21
CA VAL A 295 -26.24 -34.99 -27.76
C VAL A 295 -27.49 -35.46 -27.02
N LEU A 296 -27.51 -35.33 -25.69
CA LEU A 296 -28.72 -35.39 -24.87
C LEU A 296 -28.98 -33.98 -24.31
N ARG A 297 -30.00 -33.31 -24.85
CA ARG A 297 -30.54 -32.05 -24.33
C ARG A 297 -31.29 -32.32 -23.01
N PRO A 298 -30.98 -31.64 -21.89
CA PRO A 298 -31.91 -31.61 -20.76
C PRO A 298 -33.02 -30.59 -21.05
N ALA A 299 -34.25 -31.06 -21.06
CA ALA A 299 -35.45 -30.22 -21.03
C ALA A 299 -35.61 -29.65 -19.62
N PHE A 300 -35.54 -28.33 -19.48
CA PHE A 300 -35.98 -27.63 -18.27
C PHE A 300 -37.33 -26.98 -18.52
N THR A 301 -38.36 -27.52 -17.87
CA THR A 301 -39.71 -26.95 -17.84
C THR A 301 -39.77 -25.90 -16.74
N PHE A 302 -39.98 -24.63 -17.10
CA PHE A 302 -40.22 -23.56 -16.12
C PHE A 302 -41.67 -23.60 -15.59
N PRO A 303 -41.92 -23.55 -14.28
CA PRO A 303 -43.25 -23.27 -13.76
C PRO A 303 -43.58 -21.77 -13.89
N ARG A 304 -44.79 -21.46 -14.40
CA ARG A 304 -45.31 -20.10 -14.55
C ARG A 304 -45.49 -19.41 -13.17
N PRO A 305 -45.22 -18.09 -13.05
CA PRO A 305 -45.43 -17.36 -11.81
C PRO A 305 -46.93 -17.19 -11.51
N ARG A 306 -47.33 -17.51 -10.27
CA ARG A 306 -48.66 -17.17 -9.72
C ARG A 306 -48.70 -15.69 -9.37
N LEU A 307 -49.57 -14.94 -10.06
CA LEU A 307 -49.97 -13.58 -9.72
C LEU A 307 -50.66 -13.56 -8.34
N TYR A 308 -50.03 -12.94 -7.34
CA TYR A 308 -50.72 -12.54 -6.11
C TYR A 308 -51.19 -11.09 -6.26
N ALA A 309 -52.48 -10.93 -6.58
CA ALA A 309 -53.18 -9.66 -6.44
C ALA A 309 -53.51 -9.45 -4.95
N ARG A 310 -52.84 -8.49 -4.30
CA ARG A 310 -53.34 -7.89 -3.06
C ARG A 310 -53.61 -6.41 -3.30
N ARG A 311 -54.90 -6.07 -3.30
CA ARG A 311 -55.43 -4.70 -3.21
C ARG A 311 -54.91 -4.07 -1.92
N ALA A 312 -54.10 -3.02 -2.02
CA ALA A 312 -53.88 -2.07 -0.93
C ALA A 312 -54.78 -0.86 -1.21
N GLN A 313 -55.79 -0.67 -0.36
CA GLN A 313 -56.59 0.55 -0.34
C GLN A 313 -55.73 1.70 0.18
N MET A 314 -55.45 2.68 -0.69
CA MET A 314 -54.90 3.98 -0.32
C MET A 314 -55.95 4.79 0.43
N ALA A 315 -55.73 5.03 1.72
CA ALA A 315 -56.42 6.07 2.47
C ALA A 315 -55.56 7.34 2.42
N VAL A 316 -56.00 8.30 1.61
CA VAL A 316 -55.46 9.67 1.55
C VAL A 316 -55.87 10.40 2.83
N ARG A 317 -54.90 10.85 3.63
CA ARG A 317 -55.12 11.85 4.70
C ARG A 317 -54.55 13.20 4.24
N PRO A 318 -55.34 14.29 4.22
CA PRO A 318 -54.86 15.59 3.80
C PRO A 318 -53.99 16.27 4.87
N CYS A 319 -52.92 16.89 4.37
CA CYS A 319 -51.96 17.70 5.11
C CYS A 319 -52.62 19.03 5.54
N ARG A 320 -52.47 19.44 6.82
CA ARG A 320 -52.82 20.79 7.30
C ARG A 320 -51.54 21.57 7.58
N PRO A 321 -51.47 22.88 7.24
CA PRO A 321 -50.31 23.72 7.54
C PRO A 321 -50.42 24.34 8.95
N ARG A 322 -49.30 24.46 9.66
CA ARG A 322 -49.08 25.39 10.80
C ARG A 322 -47.68 25.97 10.63
N ARG A 323 -47.60 27.21 10.13
CA ARG A 323 -47.50 28.49 10.87
C ARG A 323 -46.11 28.74 11.45
N GLU A 324 -45.49 29.77 10.88
CA GLU A 324 -44.33 30.52 11.36
C GLU A 324 -44.59 31.05 12.78
N GLU A 325 -43.56 31.03 13.61
CA GLU A 325 -43.37 31.97 14.72
C GLU A 325 -41.86 32.07 14.99
N GLN A 326 -41.31 33.25 14.68
CA GLN A 326 -40.01 33.74 15.15
C GLN A 326 -40.11 34.12 16.64
N PRO A 327 -38.96 34.20 17.32
CA PRO A 327 -38.58 35.48 17.92
C PRO A 327 -37.31 36.06 17.31
#